data_AF-A0A0W0FI81-F1
#
_entry.id   AF-A0A0W0FI81-F1
#
_cell.length_a   1.000
_cell.length_b   1.000
_cell.length_c   1.000
_cell.angle_alpha   90.00
_cell.angle_beta   90.00
_cell.angle_gamma   90.00
#
_symmetry.space_group_name_H-M   'P 1'
#
loop_
_entity.id
_entity.type
_entity.pdbx_description
1 polymer ?
#
loop_
_entity_poly.entity_id
_entity_poly.type
_entity_poly.pdbx_seq_one_letter_code
_entity_poly.pdbx_strand_id
1 'polypeptide(L)'
;MALTTKTFSLYDHICTFKSKKNYNATRLAQYLIQVLSRDACLTKWEASSLSRDLVSARVHYDEIHDWIGIVDSEQHVNEAARWDAFGKYTDGLDHLERALFDLAMALDREHELFIQLELHLEGKLTDLAILMELLEQVIEQGMSKKSLFSASCFNRTIRRLYILASGWMLNIKTLLLKEKKNAHLQQTLIHLQFMLDQIRGWDQTGIALDVARVRIRTAFSQALYILSIFRVLKVTTTLTDEVWIYFEEEAEHFCGGKGFDKPGGDGWSRLMIVIRKVVEIIINKGVSPPHHPTQPTPYKAKLPAYYASMKRKAAEIRRPYFSQAVTVIRMCEALAQVLEVQADQVKAEQEIEHAFHAAQLALLAAVNAASGVHGIVSQKTARVSELFVAAQSALHSCFVSFKIREQWSQWEAMMTSATKRDAEHLALFEKRVHMVSTVASW
;
A
#
# COMPACT_ATOMS: atom_id res chain seq x y z
N MET A 1 11.25 20.83 -43.30
CA MET A 1 10.59 20.94 -41.97
C MET A 1 11.46 20.20 -40.97
N ALA A 2 11.82 20.81 -39.84
CA ALA A 2 12.55 20.09 -38.79
C ALA A 2 11.57 19.23 -38.00
N LEU A 3 11.76 17.91 -38.01
CA LEU A 3 11.11 17.02 -37.06
C LEU A 3 11.74 17.27 -35.69
N THR A 4 11.04 18.02 -34.84
CA THR A 4 11.43 18.20 -33.44
C THR A 4 11.18 16.90 -32.68
N THR A 5 12.17 16.01 -32.71
CA THR A 5 12.23 14.82 -31.88
C THR A 5 12.22 15.24 -30.41
N LYS A 6 11.02 15.29 -29.81
CA LYS A 6 10.86 15.48 -28.37
C LYS A 6 11.71 14.45 -27.65
N THR A 7 12.67 14.92 -26.86
CA THR A 7 13.49 14.08 -26.00
C THR A 7 12.58 13.26 -25.10
N PHE A 8 12.77 11.94 -25.08
CA PHE A 8 11.96 11.06 -24.26
C PHE A 8 12.25 11.31 -22.78
N SER A 9 11.21 11.66 -22.03
CA SER A 9 11.25 11.90 -20.60
C SER A 9 10.45 10.81 -19.91
N LEU A 10 11.11 10.00 -19.07
CA LEU A 10 10.45 8.93 -18.32
C LEU A 10 9.41 9.51 -17.35
N TYR A 11 9.73 10.65 -16.71
CA TYR A 11 8.81 11.39 -15.87
C TYR A 11 7.54 11.79 -16.63
N ASP A 12 7.67 12.39 -17.82
CA ASP A 12 6.51 12.79 -18.62
C ASP A 12 5.72 11.58 -19.13
N HIS A 13 6.39 10.47 -19.49
CA HIS A 13 5.73 9.24 -19.92
C HIS A 13 4.80 8.68 -18.83
N ILE A 14 5.22 8.72 -17.57
CA ILE A 14 4.41 8.30 -16.41
C ILE A 14 3.35 9.36 -16.08
N CYS A 15 3.73 10.64 -16.04
CA CYS A 15 2.88 11.77 -15.62
C CYS A 15 1.96 12.35 -16.71
N THR A 16 1.94 11.80 -17.93
CA THR A 16 0.95 12.17 -18.96
C THR A 16 -0.41 11.56 -18.63
N PHE A 17 -1.17 12.22 -17.76
CA PHE A 17 -2.59 11.93 -17.47
C PHE A 17 -3.47 12.21 -18.70
N LYS A 18 -4.47 11.37 -18.98
CA LYS A 18 -5.44 11.61 -20.08
C LYS A 18 -6.33 12.80 -19.76
N SER A 19 -6.84 12.85 -18.52
CA SER A 19 -7.86 13.82 -18.12
C SER A 19 -7.23 15.14 -17.68
N LYS A 20 -7.62 16.23 -18.35
CA LYS A 20 -7.24 17.61 -17.96
C LYS A 20 -8.17 18.24 -16.92
N LYS A 21 -9.25 17.56 -16.52
CA LYS A 21 -10.13 18.03 -15.43
C LYS A 21 -9.40 17.87 -14.09
N ASN A 22 -9.42 18.91 -13.27
CA ASN A 22 -8.81 18.93 -11.94
C ASN A 22 -9.89 18.74 -10.87
N TYR A 23 -10.21 17.48 -10.55
CA TYR A 23 -11.07 17.15 -9.42
C TYR A 23 -10.27 17.30 -8.11
N ASN A 24 -10.87 17.83 -7.05
CA ASN A 24 -10.17 18.07 -5.79
C ASN A 24 -9.81 16.77 -5.08
N ALA A 25 -10.71 15.78 -5.12
CA ALA A 25 -10.52 14.48 -4.45
C ALA A 25 -9.27 13.74 -4.92
N THR A 26 -9.01 13.71 -6.22
CA THR A 26 -7.94 12.91 -6.82
C THR A 26 -6.54 13.52 -6.70
N ARG A 27 -6.42 14.76 -6.22
CA ARG A 27 -5.14 15.50 -6.12
C ARG A 27 -4.07 14.77 -5.32
N LEU A 28 -4.44 14.06 -4.25
CA LEU A 28 -3.48 13.31 -3.44
C LEU A 28 -2.90 12.13 -4.23
N ALA A 29 -3.74 11.33 -4.91
CA ALA A 29 -3.27 10.30 -5.83
C ALA A 29 -2.42 10.86 -6.96
N GLN A 30 -2.79 12.01 -7.55
CA GLN A 30 -2.00 12.68 -8.60
C GLN A 30 -0.60 13.07 -8.11
N TYR A 31 -0.53 13.70 -6.94
CA TYR A 31 0.71 14.12 -6.30
C TYR A 31 1.61 12.93 -5.94
N LEU A 32 1.04 11.85 -5.38
CA LEU A 32 1.79 10.64 -5.05
C LEU A 32 2.39 9.98 -6.30
N ILE A 33 1.64 9.92 -7.41
CA ILE A 33 2.17 9.44 -8.70
C ILE A 33 3.31 10.35 -9.18
N GLN A 34 3.18 11.67 -9.10
CA GLN A 34 4.22 12.61 -9.53
C GLN A 34 5.49 12.52 -8.67
N VAL A 35 5.38 12.49 -7.35
CA VAL A 35 6.52 12.34 -6.43
C VAL A 35 7.23 11.01 -6.69
N LEU A 36 6.50 9.90 -6.70
CA LEU A 36 7.10 8.58 -6.96
C LEU A 36 7.67 8.46 -8.38
N SER A 37 7.17 9.23 -9.36
CA SER A 37 7.75 9.31 -10.70
C SER A 37 9.08 10.06 -10.72
N ARG A 38 9.25 11.09 -9.88
CA ARG A 38 10.55 11.74 -9.66
C ARG A 38 11.52 10.75 -9.00
N ASP A 39 11.07 10.04 -7.97
CA ASP A 39 11.87 9.02 -7.28
C ASP A 39 12.29 7.89 -8.24
N ALA A 40 11.39 7.46 -9.14
CA ALA A 40 11.64 6.49 -10.21
C ALA A 40 12.59 6.99 -11.31
N CYS A 41 12.80 8.30 -11.44
CA CYS A 41 13.80 8.88 -12.34
C CYS A 41 15.15 9.15 -11.65
N LEU A 42 15.17 9.25 -10.31
CA LEU A 42 16.38 9.45 -9.51
C LEU A 42 17.00 8.14 -8.98
N THR A 43 16.23 7.05 -8.91
CA THR A 43 16.75 5.75 -8.50
C THR A 43 17.83 5.24 -9.47
N LYS A 44 19.00 4.92 -8.91
CA LYS A 44 20.07 4.18 -9.62
C LYS A 44 19.67 2.74 -9.95
N TRP A 45 18.56 2.25 -9.36
CA TRP A 45 18.17 0.85 -9.36
C TRP A 45 16.70 0.66 -9.83
N GLU A 46 16.54 0.07 -11.01
CA GLU A 46 15.29 -0.46 -11.56
C GLU A 46 14.12 0.51 -11.81
N ALA A 47 14.43 1.64 -12.45
CA ALA A 47 13.43 2.53 -13.03
C ALA A 47 12.40 1.82 -13.94
N SER A 48 12.72 0.68 -14.57
CA SER A 48 11.83 -0.06 -15.50
C SER A 48 10.70 -0.86 -14.82
N SER A 49 10.90 -1.36 -13.61
CA SER A 49 9.84 -2.00 -12.82
C SER A 49 8.94 -0.94 -12.18
N LEU A 50 9.55 0.07 -11.55
CA LEU A 50 8.82 1.12 -10.86
C LEU A 50 8.04 2.04 -11.82
N SER A 51 8.58 2.33 -13.02
CA SER A 51 7.80 3.07 -14.03
C SER A 51 6.60 2.29 -14.55
N ARG A 52 6.67 0.94 -14.64
CA ARG A 52 5.51 0.11 -14.99
C ARG A 52 4.42 0.17 -13.93
N ASP A 53 4.81 0.08 -12.65
CA ASP A 53 3.91 0.24 -11.50
C ASP A 53 3.18 1.59 -11.58
N LEU A 54 3.93 2.68 -11.74
CA LEU A 54 3.37 4.03 -11.75
C LEU A 54 2.58 4.35 -13.03
N VAL A 55 2.92 3.76 -14.18
CA VAL A 55 2.09 3.80 -15.39
C VAL A 55 0.75 3.08 -15.16
N SER A 56 0.75 1.95 -14.44
CA SER A 56 -0.49 1.25 -14.06
C SER A 56 -1.32 2.09 -13.06
N ALA A 57 -0.66 2.71 -12.08
CA ALA A 57 -1.29 3.65 -11.15
C ALA A 57 -1.94 4.84 -11.87
N ARG A 58 -1.27 5.40 -12.89
CA ARG A 58 -1.83 6.46 -13.74
C ARG A 58 -3.01 5.97 -14.59
N VAL A 59 -2.96 4.76 -15.14
CA VAL A 59 -4.11 4.19 -15.87
C VAL A 59 -5.33 4.08 -14.95
N HIS A 60 -5.17 3.60 -13.72
CA HIS A 60 -6.27 3.52 -12.75
C HIS A 60 -6.75 4.90 -12.27
N TYR A 61 -5.85 5.88 -12.15
CA TYR A 61 -6.21 7.29 -11.93
C TYR A 61 -7.06 7.87 -13.07
N ASP A 62 -6.71 7.58 -14.32
CA ASP A 62 -7.48 8.01 -15.48
C ASP A 62 -8.88 7.34 -15.50
N GLU A 63 -8.97 6.05 -15.15
CA GLU A 63 -10.25 5.34 -14.98
C GLU A 63 -11.14 5.99 -13.89
N ILE A 64 -10.55 6.37 -12.75
CA ILE A 64 -11.25 7.12 -11.69
C ILE A 64 -11.75 8.48 -12.21
N HIS A 65 -10.97 9.18 -13.04
CA HIS A 65 -11.40 10.43 -13.68
C HIS A 65 -12.56 10.24 -14.67
N ASP A 66 -12.57 9.13 -15.40
CA ASP A 66 -13.67 8.76 -16.30
C ASP A 66 -14.94 8.42 -15.51
N TRP A 67 -14.83 7.67 -14.39
CA TRP A 67 -15.98 7.39 -13.50
C TRP A 67 -16.55 8.65 -12.83
N ILE A 68 -15.71 9.58 -12.37
CA ILE A 68 -16.18 10.89 -11.90
C ILE A 68 -16.88 11.65 -13.04
N GLY A 69 -16.37 11.56 -14.27
CA GLY A 69 -17.01 12.12 -15.46
C GLY A 69 -18.43 11.60 -15.71
N ILE A 70 -18.69 10.31 -15.44
CA ILE A 70 -20.03 9.72 -15.50
C ILE A 70 -20.93 10.24 -14.37
N VAL A 71 -20.41 10.37 -13.15
CA VAL A 71 -21.17 10.94 -12.00
C VAL A 71 -21.53 12.41 -12.24
N ASP A 72 -20.63 13.19 -12.84
CA ASP A 72 -20.86 14.59 -13.20
C ASP A 72 -21.83 14.77 -14.38
N SER A 73 -21.97 13.77 -15.25
CA SER A 73 -22.81 13.88 -16.45
C SER A 73 -24.30 14.01 -16.11
N GLU A 74 -24.94 15.02 -16.69
CA GLU A 74 -26.41 15.26 -16.61
C GLU A 74 -27.15 14.70 -17.83
N GLN A 75 -26.42 14.23 -18.85
CA GLN A 75 -27.01 13.71 -20.10
C GLN A 75 -27.15 12.18 -20.06
N HIS A 76 -28.39 11.73 -19.86
CA HIS A 76 -28.91 10.39 -20.21
C HIS A 76 -28.28 9.14 -19.59
N VAL A 77 -27.33 9.24 -18.64
CA VAL A 77 -26.87 8.08 -17.88
C VAL A 77 -27.92 7.67 -16.84
N ASN A 78 -28.31 6.39 -16.82
CA ASN A 78 -29.18 5.80 -15.80
C ASN A 78 -28.64 6.07 -14.39
N GLU A 79 -29.50 6.53 -13.47
CA GLU A 79 -29.12 6.90 -12.11
C GLU A 79 -28.49 5.74 -11.32
N ALA A 80 -28.86 4.50 -11.61
CA ALA A 80 -28.20 3.30 -11.08
C ALA A 80 -26.75 3.16 -11.56
N ALA A 81 -26.46 3.49 -12.83
CA ALA A 81 -25.10 3.49 -13.36
C ALA A 81 -24.27 4.68 -12.81
N ARG A 82 -24.92 5.80 -12.46
CA ARG A 82 -24.25 6.90 -11.73
C ARG A 82 -23.93 6.52 -10.29
N TRP A 83 -24.73 5.66 -9.64
CA TRP A 83 -24.40 5.08 -8.33
C TRP A 83 -23.28 4.02 -8.39
N ASP A 84 -23.29 3.15 -9.40
CA ASP A 84 -22.21 2.19 -9.67
C ASP A 84 -20.87 2.92 -9.94
N ALA A 85 -20.87 3.95 -10.79
CA ALA A 85 -19.70 4.80 -11.03
C ALA A 85 -19.24 5.53 -9.75
N PHE A 86 -20.18 6.00 -8.91
CA PHE A 86 -19.86 6.60 -7.60
C PHE A 86 -19.16 5.60 -6.67
N GLY A 87 -19.66 4.37 -6.56
CA GLY A 87 -18.98 3.29 -5.82
C GLY A 87 -17.57 3.04 -6.35
N LYS A 88 -17.45 2.75 -7.66
CA LYS A 88 -16.18 2.46 -8.34
C LYS A 88 -15.12 3.53 -8.14
N TYR A 89 -15.45 4.82 -8.31
CA TYR A 89 -14.44 5.88 -8.14
C TYR A 89 -14.09 6.11 -6.67
N THR A 90 -15.06 6.00 -5.74
CA THR A 90 -14.80 6.30 -4.32
C THR A 90 -14.01 5.18 -3.64
N ASP A 91 -14.35 3.91 -3.87
CA ASP A 91 -13.58 2.78 -3.34
C ASP A 91 -12.25 2.61 -4.10
N GLY A 92 -12.24 2.85 -5.42
CA GLY A 92 -11.02 2.80 -6.25
C GLY A 92 -9.98 3.86 -5.88
N LEU A 93 -10.40 5.08 -5.53
CA LEU A 93 -9.49 6.14 -5.07
C LEU A 93 -8.88 5.83 -3.70
N ASP A 94 -9.69 5.32 -2.75
CA ASP A 94 -9.20 4.83 -1.46
C ASP A 94 -8.12 3.73 -1.64
N HIS A 95 -8.37 2.77 -2.54
CA HIS A 95 -7.43 1.70 -2.86
C HIS A 95 -6.17 2.20 -3.57
N LEU A 96 -6.28 3.12 -4.53
CA LEU A 96 -5.16 3.69 -5.27
C LEU A 96 -4.24 4.51 -4.37
N GLU A 97 -4.78 5.42 -3.57
CA GLU A 97 -4.02 6.21 -2.60
C GLU A 97 -3.29 5.28 -1.62
N ARG A 98 -3.98 4.25 -1.09
CA ARG A 98 -3.34 3.33 -0.14
C ARG A 98 -2.24 2.50 -0.79
N ALA A 99 -2.45 2.00 -2.00
CA ALA A 99 -1.43 1.27 -2.73
C ALA A 99 -0.18 2.14 -3.01
N LEU A 100 -0.37 3.42 -3.35
CA LEU A 100 0.72 4.38 -3.57
C LEU A 100 1.48 4.70 -2.27
N PHE A 101 0.79 4.85 -1.13
CA PHE A 101 1.46 4.99 0.16
C PHE A 101 2.22 3.72 0.59
N ASP A 102 1.64 2.54 0.37
CA ASP A 102 2.30 1.27 0.66
C ASP A 102 3.53 1.04 -0.25
N LEU A 103 3.49 1.51 -1.51
CA LEU A 103 4.64 1.56 -2.42
C LEU A 103 5.72 2.55 -1.94
N ALA A 104 5.33 3.76 -1.51
CA ALA A 104 6.26 4.75 -0.98
C ALA A 104 7.01 4.22 0.26
N MET A 105 6.27 3.63 1.22
CA MET A 105 6.88 3.03 2.42
C MET A 105 7.77 1.83 2.11
N ALA A 106 7.40 1.01 1.10
CA ALA A 106 8.25 -0.08 0.65
C ALA A 106 9.56 0.44 0.04
N LEU A 107 9.50 1.44 -0.86
CA LEU A 107 10.68 2.05 -1.47
C LEU A 107 11.60 2.73 -0.45
N ASP A 108 11.04 3.43 0.55
CA ASP A 108 11.81 4.06 1.62
C ASP A 108 12.58 3.00 2.45
N ARG A 109 11.94 1.88 2.77
CA ARG A 109 12.58 0.77 3.51
C ARG A 109 13.55 -0.05 2.66
N GLU A 110 13.21 -0.30 1.39
CA GLU A 110 14.13 -0.88 0.40
C GLU A 110 15.41 -0.01 0.30
N HIS A 111 15.29 1.32 0.38
CA HIS A 111 16.41 2.26 0.30
C HIS A 111 17.23 2.33 1.59
N GLU A 112 16.59 2.40 2.76
CA GLU A 112 17.24 2.36 4.08
C GLU A 112 18.06 1.09 4.26
N LEU A 113 17.46 -0.07 3.98
CA LEU A 113 18.12 -1.38 3.97
C LEU A 113 19.34 -1.41 3.03
N PHE A 114 19.21 -0.81 1.84
CA PHE A 114 20.30 -0.78 0.85
C PHE A 114 21.44 0.14 1.26
N ILE A 115 21.16 1.32 1.84
CA ILE A 115 22.18 2.21 2.43
C ILE A 115 22.92 1.48 3.54
N GLN A 116 22.23 0.75 4.41
CA GLN A 116 22.90 -0.04 5.44
C GLN A 116 23.77 -1.14 4.83
N LEU A 117 23.31 -1.86 3.80
CA LEU A 117 24.09 -2.89 3.09
C LEU A 117 25.35 -2.32 2.40
N GLU A 118 25.28 -1.14 1.77
CA GLU A 118 26.44 -0.44 1.19
C GLU A 118 27.43 0.03 2.28
N LEU A 119 26.94 0.66 3.36
CA LEU A 119 27.79 1.08 4.48
C LEU A 119 28.46 -0.11 5.21
N HIS A 120 27.80 -1.28 5.26
CA HIS A 120 28.37 -2.50 5.84
C HIS A 120 29.39 -3.20 4.92
N LEU A 121 29.29 -3.01 3.60
CA LEU A 121 30.35 -3.41 2.66
C LEU A 121 31.67 -2.70 2.98
N GLU A 122 31.61 -1.42 3.33
CA GLU A 122 32.77 -0.60 3.66
C GLU A 122 33.20 -0.75 5.14
N GLY A 123 32.27 -0.66 6.10
CA GLY A 123 32.53 -0.55 7.54
C GLY A 123 32.63 -1.86 8.38
N LYS A 124 32.39 -1.70 9.69
CA LYS A 124 32.32 -2.78 10.71
C LYS A 124 30.87 -3.22 10.94
N LEU A 125 30.68 -4.53 11.11
CA LEU A 125 29.39 -5.23 11.01
C LEU A 125 28.63 -5.38 12.34
N THR A 126 28.57 -4.37 13.21
CA THR A 126 28.04 -4.54 14.58
C THR A 126 26.60 -5.06 14.63
N ASP A 127 25.74 -4.60 13.73
CA ASP A 127 24.27 -4.74 13.86
C ASP A 127 23.63 -5.61 12.77
N LEU A 128 24.23 -6.78 12.53
CA LEU A 128 23.66 -7.81 11.64
C LEU A 128 22.20 -8.17 12.02
N ALA A 129 21.84 -8.07 13.30
CA ALA A 129 20.47 -8.27 13.77
C ALA A 129 19.49 -7.19 13.29
N ILE A 130 19.88 -5.91 13.30
CA ILE A 130 19.06 -4.80 12.77
C ILE A 130 18.90 -4.95 11.26
N LEU A 131 20.00 -5.31 10.58
CA LEU A 131 19.99 -5.58 9.15
C LEU A 131 19.08 -6.77 8.80
N MET A 132 19.03 -7.83 9.62
CA MET A 132 18.06 -8.91 9.47
C MET A 132 16.61 -8.48 9.76
N GLU A 133 16.37 -7.62 10.76
CA GLU A 133 15.03 -7.16 11.09
C GLU A 133 14.42 -6.27 9.98
N LEU A 134 15.18 -5.29 9.47
CA LEU A 134 14.76 -4.43 8.35
C LEU A 134 14.42 -5.25 7.09
N LEU A 135 15.11 -6.37 6.92
CA LEU A 135 15.09 -7.25 5.76
C LEU A 135 13.94 -8.27 5.84
N GLU A 136 13.67 -8.83 7.03
CA GLU A 136 12.40 -9.50 7.35
C GLU A 136 11.23 -8.53 7.14
N GLN A 137 11.35 -7.28 7.62
CA GLN A 137 10.32 -6.25 7.45
C GLN A 137 10.06 -5.85 5.98
N VAL A 138 11.09 -5.79 5.11
CA VAL A 138 10.91 -5.53 3.66
C VAL A 138 10.26 -6.73 2.97
N ILE A 139 10.75 -7.95 3.23
CA ILE A 139 10.18 -9.18 2.64
C ILE A 139 8.72 -9.35 3.07
N GLU A 140 8.42 -9.21 4.38
CA GLU A 140 7.06 -9.39 4.87
C GLU A 140 6.15 -8.23 4.41
N GLN A 141 6.63 -7.00 4.23
CA GLN A 141 5.81 -5.95 3.58
C GLN A 141 5.47 -6.27 2.12
N GLY A 142 6.43 -6.79 1.34
CA GLY A 142 6.18 -7.24 -0.03
C GLY A 142 5.24 -8.45 -0.14
N MET A 143 5.24 -9.32 0.89
CA MET A 143 4.56 -10.63 0.86
C MET A 143 3.26 -10.72 1.67
N SER A 144 2.98 -9.77 2.58
CA SER A 144 1.77 -9.77 3.44
C SER A 144 0.62 -8.95 2.86
N LYS A 145 0.92 -7.84 2.17
CA LYS A 145 -0.10 -6.91 1.64
C LYS A 145 -0.52 -7.30 0.24
N LYS A 146 -1.83 -7.55 0.04
CA LYS A 146 -2.46 -7.58 -1.29
C LYS A 146 -2.57 -6.16 -1.88
N SER A 147 -1.42 -5.57 -2.22
CA SER A 147 -1.31 -4.28 -2.93
C SER A 147 -1.10 -4.53 -4.43
N LEU A 148 -1.54 -3.57 -5.25
CA LEU A 148 -1.31 -3.53 -6.72
C LEU A 148 0.16 -3.76 -7.08
N PHE A 149 1.09 -3.34 -6.22
CA PHE A 149 2.53 -3.35 -6.48
C PHE A 149 3.28 -4.49 -5.79
N SER A 150 2.60 -5.35 -5.03
CA SER A 150 3.20 -6.41 -4.18
C SER A 150 4.25 -7.26 -4.91
N ALA A 151 3.87 -7.89 -6.03
CA ALA A 151 4.77 -8.68 -6.87
C ALA A 151 5.93 -7.87 -7.50
N SER A 152 5.78 -6.56 -7.65
CA SER A 152 6.79 -5.69 -8.26
C SER A 152 7.82 -5.21 -7.23
N CYS A 153 7.39 -4.79 -6.03
CA CYS A 153 8.27 -4.52 -4.88
C CYS A 153 9.12 -5.76 -4.54
N PHE A 154 8.47 -6.92 -4.53
CA PHE A 154 9.10 -8.23 -4.37
C PHE A 154 10.19 -8.50 -5.43
N ASN A 155 9.89 -8.35 -6.73
CA ASN A 155 10.88 -8.57 -7.78
C ASN A 155 12.08 -7.59 -7.71
N ARG A 156 11.83 -6.30 -7.42
CA ARG A 156 12.92 -5.32 -7.19
C ARG A 156 13.79 -5.70 -6.00
N THR A 157 13.18 -6.17 -4.91
CA THR A 157 13.90 -6.63 -3.72
C THR A 157 14.86 -7.77 -4.08
N ILE A 158 14.36 -8.81 -4.75
CA ILE A 158 15.15 -9.98 -5.19
C ILE A 158 16.33 -9.58 -6.07
N ARG A 159 16.12 -8.70 -7.06
CA ARG A 159 17.16 -8.27 -7.99
C ARG A 159 18.21 -7.36 -7.35
N ARG A 160 17.83 -6.46 -6.44
CA ARG A 160 18.80 -5.65 -5.66
C ARG A 160 19.69 -6.55 -4.79
N LEU A 161 19.12 -7.61 -4.20
CA LEU A 161 19.87 -8.63 -3.48
C LEU A 161 20.82 -9.43 -4.40
N TYR A 162 20.38 -9.81 -5.60
CA TYR A 162 21.22 -10.43 -6.63
C TYR A 162 22.42 -9.54 -7.02
N ILE A 163 22.20 -8.23 -7.18
CA ILE A 163 23.27 -7.26 -7.50
C ILE A 163 24.31 -7.20 -6.38
N LEU A 164 23.87 -7.08 -5.11
CA LEU A 164 24.77 -7.05 -3.96
C LEU A 164 25.57 -8.36 -3.83
N ALA A 165 24.89 -9.52 -3.90
CA ALA A 165 25.54 -10.83 -3.84
C ALA A 165 26.50 -11.07 -5.02
N SER A 166 26.23 -10.51 -6.20
CA SER A 166 27.15 -10.52 -7.34
C SER A 166 28.42 -9.69 -7.07
N GLY A 167 28.28 -8.53 -6.42
CA GLY A 167 29.40 -7.73 -5.94
C GLY A 167 30.23 -8.44 -4.88
N TRP A 168 29.58 -9.13 -3.93
CA TRP A 168 30.24 -9.95 -2.93
C TRP A 168 31.03 -11.11 -3.56
N MET A 169 30.44 -11.81 -4.54
CA MET A 169 31.13 -12.88 -5.29
C MET A 169 32.41 -12.38 -5.98
N LEU A 170 32.43 -11.15 -6.50
CA LEU A 170 33.64 -10.54 -7.07
C LEU A 170 34.73 -10.32 -6.00
N ASN A 171 34.34 -10.00 -4.77
CA ASN A 171 35.25 -9.86 -3.64
C ASN A 171 35.85 -11.21 -3.19
N ILE A 172 35.09 -12.33 -3.15
CA ILE A 172 35.73 -13.66 -2.93
C ILE A 172 36.70 -13.97 -4.06
N LYS A 173 36.29 -13.80 -5.33
CA LYS A 173 37.18 -14.08 -6.48
C LYS A 173 38.50 -13.30 -6.36
N THR A 174 38.46 -12.08 -5.82
CA THR A 174 39.64 -11.25 -5.54
C THR A 174 40.46 -11.70 -4.31
N LEU A 175 39.82 -12.20 -3.24
CA LEU A 175 40.51 -12.75 -2.06
C LEU A 175 41.16 -14.11 -2.33
N LEU A 176 40.47 -14.99 -3.06
CA LEU A 176 40.89 -16.34 -3.41
C LEU A 176 42.12 -16.36 -4.35
N LEU A 177 42.30 -15.30 -5.14
CA LEU A 177 43.53 -15.05 -5.91
C LEU A 177 44.75 -14.74 -5.02
N LYS A 178 44.54 -14.24 -3.79
CA LYS A 178 45.59 -14.02 -2.78
C LYS A 178 45.81 -15.26 -1.93
N GLU A 179 44.73 -15.85 -1.39
CA GLU A 179 44.74 -17.05 -0.55
C GLU A 179 44.68 -18.35 -1.39
N LYS A 180 45.77 -18.64 -2.09
CA LYS A 180 45.88 -19.86 -2.91
C LYS A 180 45.67 -21.13 -2.07
N LYS A 181 44.75 -21.99 -2.53
CA LYS A 181 44.34 -23.28 -1.93
C LYS A 181 43.44 -23.23 -0.68
N ASN A 182 42.87 -22.09 -0.30
CA ASN A 182 41.82 -22.07 0.73
C ASN A 182 40.55 -22.78 0.20
N ALA A 183 40.31 -24.01 0.66
CA ALA A 183 39.25 -24.89 0.16
C ALA A 183 37.84 -24.36 0.52
N HIS A 184 37.65 -23.90 1.76
CA HIS A 184 36.37 -23.36 2.21
C HIS A 184 35.99 -22.05 1.46
N LEU A 185 36.98 -21.23 1.06
CA LEU A 185 36.73 -20.11 0.13
C LEU A 185 36.26 -20.58 -1.25
N GLN A 186 36.78 -21.70 -1.79
CA GLN A 186 36.30 -22.28 -3.04
C GLN A 186 34.88 -22.85 -2.90
N GLN A 187 34.60 -23.55 -1.81
CA GLN A 187 33.29 -24.12 -1.49
C GLN A 187 32.22 -23.03 -1.32
N THR A 188 32.54 -21.96 -0.57
CA THR A 188 31.70 -20.75 -0.42
C THR A 188 31.44 -20.08 -1.78
N LEU A 189 32.44 -20.01 -2.67
CA LEU A 189 32.29 -19.42 -4.00
C LEU A 189 31.35 -20.25 -4.91
N ILE A 190 31.45 -21.57 -4.86
CA ILE A 190 30.57 -22.48 -5.61
C ILE A 190 29.12 -22.33 -5.12
N HIS A 191 28.93 -22.27 -3.80
CA HIS A 191 27.61 -22.05 -3.20
C HIS A 191 27.00 -20.70 -3.62
N LEU A 192 27.79 -19.62 -3.61
CA LEU A 192 27.41 -18.29 -4.11
C LEU A 192 26.98 -18.30 -5.59
N GLN A 193 27.73 -19.01 -6.44
CA GLN A 193 27.43 -19.08 -7.87
C GLN A 193 26.10 -19.80 -8.11
N PHE A 194 25.91 -20.99 -7.52
CA PHE A 194 24.65 -21.74 -7.59
C PHE A 194 23.44 -20.92 -7.10
N MET A 195 23.62 -20.20 -5.99
CA MET A 195 22.65 -19.26 -5.42
C MET A 195 22.24 -18.14 -6.38
N LEU A 196 23.21 -17.45 -6.99
CA LEU A 196 22.94 -16.38 -7.94
C LEU A 196 22.18 -16.90 -9.17
N ASP A 197 22.54 -18.09 -9.65
CA ASP A 197 21.86 -18.71 -10.79
C ASP A 197 20.43 -19.17 -10.44
N GLN A 198 20.17 -19.61 -9.20
CA GLN A 198 18.78 -19.82 -8.69
C GLN A 198 17.98 -18.51 -8.68
N ILE A 199 18.51 -17.46 -8.05
CA ILE A 199 17.83 -16.16 -7.92
C ILE A 199 17.50 -15.57 -9.31
N ARG A 200 18.45 -15.67 -10.25
CA ARG A 200 18.27 -15.29 -11.65
C ARG A 200 17.17 -16.10 -12.34
N GLY A 201 17.11 -17.41 -12.11
CA GLY A 201 16.05 -18.26 -12.63
C GLY A 201 14.66 -17.87 -12.12
N TRP A 202 14.54 -17.38 -10.89
CA TRP A 202 13.25 -16.99 -10.30
C TRP A 202 12.72 -15.68 -10.89
N ASP A 203 13.60 -14.70 -11.12
CA ASP A 203 13.27 -13.45 -11.83
C ASP A 203 12.76 -13.73 -13.26
N GLN A 204 13.40 -14.68 -13.95
CA GLN A 204 13.05 -15.05 -15.32
C GLN A 204 11.76 -15.87 -15.43
N THR A 205 11.36 -16.60 -14.38
CA THR A 205 10.23 -17.56 -14.45
C THR A 205 8.93 -17.05 -13.85
N GLY A 206 8.91 -15.93 -13.11
CA GLY A 206 7.68 -15.30 -12.62
C GLY A 206 6.89 -16.18 -11.65
N ILE A 207 7.54 -16.67 -10.60
CA ILE A 207 7.01 -17.71 -9.70
C ILE A 207 5.77 -17.22 -8.94
N ALA A 208 4.76 -18.10 -8.80
CA ALA A 208 3.59 -17.88 -7.95
C ALA A 208 3.97 -17.59 -6.49
N LEU A 209 3.27 -16.63 -5.87
CA LEU A 209 3.58 -16.02 -4.56
C LEU A 209 3.77 -17.02 -3.39
N ASP A 210 3.14 -18.18 -3.47
CA ASP A 210 3.20 -19.28 -2.51
C ASP A 210 4.46 -20.15 -2.69
N VAL A 211 4.74 -20.62 -3.91
CA VAL A 211 5.95 -21.39 -4.25
C VAL A 211 7.21 -20.53 -4.11
N ALA A 212 7.12 -19.25 -4.47
CA ALA A 212 8.24 -18.32 -4.41
C ALA A 212 8.66 -18.06 -2.95
N ARG A 213 7.70 -17.93 -2.04
CA ARG A 213 7.92 -17.69 -0.60
C ARG A 213 8.93 -18.69 -0.02
N VAL A 214 8.72 -19.99 -0.24
CA VAL A 214 9.58 -21.05 0.32
C VAL A 214 11.01 -20.94 -0.22
N ARG A 215 11.16 -20.90 -1.55
CA ARG A 215 12.47 -20.94 -2.23
C ARG A 215 13.31 -19.72 -1.94
N ILE A 216 12.70 -18.54 -1.96
CA ILE A 216 13.40 -17.28 -1.66
C ILE A 216 13.90 -17.27 -0.23
N ARG A 217 13.10 -17.75 0.72
CA ARG A 217 13.50 -17.85 2.13
C ARG A 217 14.71 -18.79 2.31
N THR A 218 14.83 -19.86 1.54
CA THR A 218 16.04 -20.71 1.48
C THR A 218 17.28 -19.93 1.01
N ALA A 219 17.24 -19.31 -0.17
CA ALA A 219 18.37 -18.52 -0.66
C ALA A 219 18.68 -17.31 0.23
N PHE A 220 17.68 -16.79 0.94
CA PHE A 220 17.88 -15.68 1.85
C PHE A 220 18.70 -16.08 3.08
N SER A 221 18.38 -17.23 3.69
CA SER A 221 19.20 -17.82 4.76
C SER A 221 20.63 -18.12 4.28
N GLN A 222 20.77 -18.64 3.06
CA GLN A 222 22.07 -18.92 2.44
C GLN A 222 22.88 -17.63 2.15
N ALA A 223 22.24 -16.51 1.77
CA ALA A 223 22.92 -15.22 1.58
C ALA A 223 23.47 -14.66 2.91
N LEU A 224 22.72 -14.79 4.00
CA LEU A 224 23.13 -14.40 5.35
C LEU A 224 24.24 -15.30 5.92
N TYR A 225 24.19 -16.60 5.63
CA TYR A 225 25.26 -17.55 5.92
C TYR A 225 26.57 -17.13 5.24
N ILE A 226 26.53 -16.83 3.95
CA ILE A 226 27.66 -16.32 3.17
C ILE A 226 28.19 -14.98 3.75
N LEU A 227 27.31 -14.02 4.08
CA LEU A 227 27.70 -12.76 4.74
C LEU A 227 28.43 -12.98 6.08
N SER A 228 28.03 -14.00 6.83
CA SER A 228 28.65 -14.37 8.10
C SER A 228 30.09 -14.88 7.89
N ILE A 229 30.31 -15.73 6.89
CA ILE A 229 31.64 -16.19 6.48
C ILE A 229 32.53 -15.01 6.03
N PHE A 230 32.03 -14.14 5.15
CA PHE A 230 32.74 -12.94 4.69
C PHE A 230 33.25 -12.07 5.84
N ARG A 231 32.48 -11.94 6.92
CA ARG A 231 32.83 -11.09 8.06
C ARG A 231 34.11 -11.58 8.73
N VAL A 232 34.22 -12.87 9.02
CA VAL A 232 35.38 -13.40 9.78
C VAL A 232 36.66 -13.30 8.94
N LEU A 233 36.53 -13.47 7.62
CA LEU A 233 37.59 -13.24 6.64
C LEU A 233 38.00 -11.75 6.56
N LYS A 234 37.04 -10.81 6.54
CA LYS A 234 37.30 -9.35 6.51
C LYS A 234 38.00 -8.84 7.80
N VAL A 235 37.91 -9.59 8.91
CA VAL A 235 38.50 -9.23 10.22
C VAL A 235 39.97 -9.67 10.36
N THR A 236 40.59 -10.27 9.34
CA THR A 236 41.97 -10.83 9.37
C THR A 236 42.20 -11.94 10.40
N THR A 237 41.13 -12.50 10.95
CA THR A 237 41.13 -13.75 11.69
C THR A 237 41.19 -14.94 10.73
N THR A 238 42.24 -15.76 10.84
CA THR A 238 42.24 -17.13 10.30
C THR A 238 41.13 -17.92 11.00
N LEU A 239 40.06 -18.24 10.28
CA LEU A 239 39.03 -19.18 10.72
C LEU A 239 39.70 -20.53 11.05
N THR A 240 39.38 -21.09 12.22
CA THR A 240 39.77 -22.45 12.59
C THR A 240 38.82 -23.47 11.95
N ASP A 241 39.32 -24.67 11.68
CA ASP A 241 38.57 -25.74 11.02
C ASP A 241 37.28 -26.09 11.79
N GLU A 242 37.28 -26.00 13.13
CA GLU A 242 36.10 -26.18 13.98
C GLU A 242 34.97 -25.19 13.67
N VAL A 243 35.31 -23.94 13.35
CA VAL A 243 34.32 -22.90 12.98
C VAL A 243 33.84 -23.10 11.55
N TRP A 244 34.70 -23.59 10.64
CA TRP A 244 34.27 -24.01 9.31
C TRP A 244 33.31 -25.20 9.35
N ILE A 245 33.62 -26.24 10.15
CA ILE A 245 32.76 -27.42 10.33
C ILE A 245 31.39 -27.02 10.88
N TYR A 246 31.34 -26.18 11.92
CA TYR A 246 30.08 -25.66 12.46
C TYR A 246 29.24 -24.92 11.41
N PHE A 247 29.89 -24.15 10.53
CA PHE A 247 29.20 -23.48 9.42
C PHE A 247 28.73 -24.48 8.35
N GLU A 248 29.54 -25.46 7.97
CA GLU A 248 29.19 -26.46 6.95
C GLU A 248 28.06 -27.41 7.40
N GLU A 249 28.03 -27.83 8.67
CA GLU A 249 26.94 -28.64 9.25
C GLU A 249 25.59 -27.91 9.25
N GLU A 250 25.55 -26.63 9.65
CA GLU A 250 24.33 -25.82 9.57
C GLU A 250 23.95 -25.52 8.10
N ALA A 251 24.91 -25.36 7.19
CA ALA A 251 24.62 -25.13 5.78
C ALA A 251 23.87 -26.29 5.12
N GLU A 252 24.21 -27.55 5.43
CA GLU A 252 23.45 -28.72 4.94
C GLU A 252 21.98 -28.68 5.38
N HIS A 253 21.71 -28.22 6.60
CA HIS A 253 20.35 -28.06 7.12
C HIS A 253 19.54 -27.00 6.38
N PHE A 254 20.15 -25.87 5.97
CA PHE A 254 19.47 -24.87 5.16
C PHE A 254 19.28 -25.31 3.69
N CYS A 255 20.23 -26.05 3.11
CA CYS A 255 20.18 -26.48 1.72
C CYS A 255 19.00 -27.42 1.38
N GLY A 256 18.48 -28.16 2.37
CA GLY A 256 17.35 -29.07 2.18
C GLY A 256 15.97 -28.41 2.00
N GLY A 257 15.83 -27.10 2.27
CA GLY A 257 14.61 -26.30 2.08
C GLY A 257 13.39 -26.65 2.96
N LYS A 258 13.36 -27.83 3.58
CA LYS A 258 12.25 -28.31 4.44
C LYS A 258 11.98 -27.35 5.60
N GLY A 259 10.73 -26.93 5.74
CA GLY A 259 10.25 -26.14 6.87
C GLY A 259 10.29 -24.62 6.66
N PHE A 260 10.81 -24.12 5.54
CA PHE A 260 10.68 -22.70 5.16
C PHE A 260 9.29 -22.37 4.55
N ASP A 261 8.48 -23.43 4.41
CA ASP A 261 7.18 -23.57 3.76
C ASP A 261 6.12 -22.54 4.19
N LYS A 262 6.22 -22.06 5.44
CA LYS A 262 5.22 -21.22 6.11
C LYS A 262 5.94 -20.11 6.89
N PRO A 263 5.34 -18.92 7.09
CA PRO A 263 5.80 -18.00 8.13
C PRO A 263 5.79 -18.72 9.49
N GLY A 264 6.93 -18.78 10.19
CA GLY A 264 7.07 -19.55 11.43
C GLY A 264 6.99 -21.08 11.27
N GLY A 265 7.26 -21.63 10.08
CA GLY A 265 7.45 -23.07 9.89
C GLY A 265 8.83 -23.56 10.33
N ASP A 266 9.00 -24.85 10.59
CA ASP A 266 10.14 -25.49 11.27
C ASP A 266 11.55 -25.04 10.83
N GLY A 267 11.75 -24.66 9.57
CA GLY A 267 13.05 -24.16 9.07
C GLY A 267 13.32 -22.71 9.50
N TRP A 268 12.31 -21.84 9.35
CA TRP A 268 12.31 -20.52 9.98
C TRP A 268 12.39 -20.63 11.50
N SER A 269 11.65 -21.57 12.08
CA SER A 269 11.63 -21.79 13.51
C SER A 269 12.94 -22.37 14.02
N ARG A 270 13.74 -23.12 13.24
CA ARG A 270 15.08 -23.57 13.66
C ARG A 270 16.07 -22.40 13.69
N LEU A 271 16.10 -21.59 12.64
CA LEU A 271 16.81 -20.30 12.61
C LEU A 271 16.37 -19.38 13.77
N MET A 272 15.07 -19.35 14.05
CA MET A 272 14.43 -18.61 15.14
C MET A 272 14.32 -19.40 16.46
N ILE A 273 15.00 -20.54 16.61
CA ILE A 273 15.21 -21.25 17.90
C ILE A 273 16.69 -21.13 18.30
N VAL A 274 17.58 -20.92 17.33
CA VAL A 274 18.89 -20.29 17.57
C VAL A 274 18.69 -18.83 18.01
N ILE A 275 17.91 -18.04 17.25
CA ILE A 275 17.73 -16.59 17.52
C ILE A 275 16.63 -16.29 18.55
N ARG A 276 15.52 -17.04 18.57
CA ARG A 276 14.33 -16.74 19.40
C ARG A 276 13.84 -17.94 20.21
N LYS A 277 14.77 -18.59 20.92
CA LYS A 277 14.53 -19.41 22.13
C LYS A 277 13.96 -18.59 23.32
N VAL A 278 13.13 -17.59 23.02
CA VAL A 278 12.97 -16.34 23.79
C VAL A 278 11.50 -15.89 23.91
N VAL A 279 10.60 -16.21 22.96
CA VAL A 279 9.17 -15.79 23.02
C VAL A 279 8.26 -16.83 22.35
N GLU A 280 7.09 -17.13 22.95
CA GLU A 280 6.19 -18.25 22.59
C GLU A 280 4.74 -17.86 22.18
N ILE A 281 4.24 -18.51 21.11
CA ILE A 281 2.92 -19.20 20.87
C ILE A 281 1.54 -18.47 21.11
N ILE A 282 0.47 -18.92 20.37
CA ILE A 282 -1.03 -18.77 20.55
C ILE A 282 -1.76 -17.70 19.66
N ILE A 283 -3.00 -17.84 19.12
CA ILE A 283 -3.77 -18.96 18.45
C ILE A 283 -5.01 -18.43 17.62
N ASN A 284 -6.01 -19.28 17.24
CA ASN A 284 -7.22 -19.01 16.38
C ASN A 284 -8.44 -18.38 17.17
N LYS A 285 -9.72 -18.18 16.73
CA LYS A 285 -10.68 -18.64 15.65
C LYS A 285 -11.99 -17.75 15.74
N GLY A 286 -13.05 -17.68 14.89
CA GLY A 286 -13.40 -18.04 13.48
C GLY A 286 -14.92 -18.37 13.22
N VAL A 287 -15.53 -17.90 12.09
CA VAL A 287 -16.84 -18.30 11.41
C VAL A 287 -18.16 -17.47 11.63
N SER A 288 -19.07 -17.45 10.61
CA SER A 288 -20.33 -16.65 10.33
C SER A 288 -21.67 -17.46 10.48
N PRO A 289 -22.88 -17.22 9.85
CA PRO A 289 -23.56 -16.13 9.05
C PRO A 289 -25.00 -15.73 9.63
N PRO A 290 -26.24 -15.76 9.03
CA PRO A 290 -26.85 -15.46 7.67
C PRO A 290 -28.28 -14.73 7.56
N HIS A 291 -28.56 -14.05 6.41
CA HIS A 291 -29.84 -13.94 5.61
C HIS A 291 -31.16 -13.13 5.97
N HIS A 292 -32.10 -13.05 4.98
CA HIS A 292 -33.17 -12.02 4.70
C HIS A 292 -34.66 -12.49 4.87
N PRO A 293 -35.67 -11.58 4.75
CA PRO A 293 -36.60 -11.56 3.57
C PRO A 293 -37.15 -10.15 3.14
N THR A 294 -38.19 -10.05 2.27
CA THR A 294 -38.48 -8.83 1.42
C THR A 294 -39.97 -8.50 1.08
N GLN A 295 -40.37 -7.20 1.13
CA GLN A 295 -41.42 -6.46 0.33
C GLN A 295 -42.93 -6.89 0.36
N PRO A 296 -43.92 -6.11 -0.20
CA PRO A 296 -43.90 -4.80 -0.92
C PRO A 296 -44.81 -3.67 -0.33
N THR A 297 -45.04 -2.57 -1.08
CA THR A 297 -45.60 -1.25 -0.63
C THR A 297 -46.88 -0.78 -1.36
N PRO A 298 -47.49 0.35 -0.92
CA PRO A 298 -47.71 1.49 -1.85
C PRO A 298 -47.55 2.92 -1.22
N TYR A 299 -47.77 3.94 -2.06
CA TYR A 299 -47.45 5.39 -1.89
C TYR A 299 -45.93 5.72 -1.98
N LYS A 300 -45.59 6.96 -2.37
CA LYS A 300 -44.20 7.44 -2.53
C LYS A 300 -43.98 8.88 -2.04
N ALA A 301 -43.15 9.04 -1.00
CA ALA A 301 -42.51 10.29 -0.62
C ALA A 301 -41.41 10.72 -1.61
N LYS A 302 -41.01 11.98 -1.53
CA LYS A 302 -40.05 12.62 -2.42
C LYS A 302 -38.72 12.90 -1.71
N LEU A 303 -37.65 12.89 -2.48
CA LEU A 303 -36.31 13.25 -2.01
C LEU A 303 -36.07 14.76 -2.20
N PRO A 304 -35.32 15.43 -1.29
CA PRO A 304 -34.97 16.83 -1.44
C PRO A 304 -34.25 17.09 -2.77
N ALA A 305 -34.61 18.16 -3.49
CA ALA A 305 -34.15 18.39 -4.86
C ALA A 305 -32.62 18.49 -5.02
N TYR A 306 -31.90 18.89 -3.97
CA TYR A 306 -30.44 18.95 -3.96
C TYR A 306 -29.76 17.57 -3.80
N TYR A 307 -30.50 16.51 -3.48
CA TYR A 307 -29.96 15.17 -3.23
C TYR A 307 -29.13 14.64 -4.41
N ALA A 308 -29.65 14.76 -5.64
CA ALA A 308 -28.95 14.35 -6.86
C ALA A 308 -27.63 15.11 -7.14
N SER A 309 -27.38 16.22 -6.44
CA SER A 309 -26.10 16.96 -6.50
C SER A 309 -25.06 16.48 -5.47
N MET A 310 -25.47 15.83 -4.38
CA MET A 310 -24.58 15.46 -3.27
C MET A 310 -23.47 14.49 -3.72
N LYS A 311 -23.78 13.54 -4.62
CA LYS A 311 -22.80 12.64 -5.26
C LYS A 311 -21.64 13.38 -5.95
N ARG A 312 -21.94 14.48 -6.64
CA ARG A 312 -20.94 15.27 -7.39
C ARG A 312 -19.99 16.00 -6.42
N LYS A 313 -20.51 16.46 -5.28
CA LYS A 313 -19.72 17.16 -4.25
C LYS A 313 -18.59 16.32 -3.65
N ALA A 314 -18.66 15.00 -3.65
CA ALA A 314 -17.54 14.18 -3.18
C ALA A 314 -16.27 14.37 -4.03
N ALA A 315 -16.38 14.62 -5.35
CA ALA A 315 -15.22 14.93 -6.20
C ALA A 315 -14.62 16.34 -5.92
N GLU A 316 -15.41 17.24 -5.31
CA GLU A 316 -14.99 18.57 -4.85
C GLU A 316 -14.27 18.54 -3.48
N ILE A 317 -14.34 17.44 -2.72
CA ILE A 317 -13.83 17.32 -1.34
C ILE A 317 -12.45 16.66 -1.31
N ARG A 318 -11.55 17.17 -0.46
CA ARG A 318 -10.19 16.62 -0.24
C ARG A 318 -10.12 15.82 1.06
N ARG A 319 -9.05 15.02 1.24
CA ARG A 319 -8.60 14.58 2.56
C ARG A 319 -8.39 15.79 3.49
N PRO A 320 -8.69 15.71 4.80
CA PRO A 320 -9.14 14.55 5.57
C PRO A 320 -10.67 14.51 5.77
N TYR A 321 -11.46 14.76 4.72
CA TYR A 321 -12.94 14.71 4.80
C TYR A 321 -13.59 13.85 3.71
N PHE A 322 -12.81 13.21 2.84
CA PHE A 322 -13.34 12.52 1.66
C PHE A 322 -14.06 11.21 2.03
N SER A 323 -13.44 10.33 2.81
CA SER A 323 -14.12 9.08 3.22
C SER A 323 -15.33 9.37 4.11
N GLN A 324 -15.27 10.40 4.97
CA GLN A 324 -16.42 10.87 5.76
C GLN A 324 -17.57 11.35 4.86
N ALA A 325 -17.28 12.21 3.87
CA ALA A 325 -18.25 12.69 2.89
C ALA A 325 -18.90 11.55 2.09
N VAL A 326 -18.09 10.61 1.58
CA VAL A 326 -18.58 9.42 0.86
C VAL A 326 -19.48 8.56 1.76
N THR A 327 -19.11 8.37 3.03
CA THR A 327 -19.90 7.56 3.97
C THR A 327 -21.23 8.23 4.28
N VAL A 328 -21.26 9.55 4.52
CA VAL A 328 -22.49 10.33 4.71
C VAL A 328 -23.40 10.27 3.46
N ILE A 329 -22.83 10.36 2.25
CA ILE A 329 -23.61 10.23 1.01
C ILE A 329 -24.20 8.81 0.87
N ARG A 330 -23.45 7.76 1.26
CA ARG A 330 -23.95 6.36 1.29
C ARG A 330 -25.04 6.15 2.36
N MET A 331 -24.96 6.82 3.52
CA MET A 331 -26.05 6.83 4.52
C MET A 331 -27.33 7.50 3.98
N CYS A 332 -27.18 8.61 3.24
CA CYS A 332 -28.32 9.28 2.61
C CYS A 332 -28.97 8.37 1.54
N GLU A 333 -28.18 7.63 0.76
CA GLU A 333 -28.72 6.67 -0.23
C GLU A 333 -29.43 5.48 0.43
N ALA A 334 -28.90 4.95 1.54
CA ALA A 334 -29.61 3.93 2.31
C ALA A 334 -30.97 4.42 2.84
N LEU A 335 -31.03 5.66 3.35
CA LEU A 335 -32.30 6.28 3.76
C LEU A 335 -33.22 6.58 2.58
N ALA A 336 -32.68 7.00 1.43
CA ALA A 336 -33.45 7.28 0.22
C ALA A 336 -34.12 6.02 -0.35
N GLN A 337 -33.40 4.89 -0.38
CA GLN A 337 -33.94 3.59 -0.78
C GLN A 337 -35.02 3.07 0.18
N VAL A 338 -34.96 3.45 1.46
CA VAL A 338 -35.92 3.06 2.51
C VAL A 338 -37.08 4.07 2.66
N LEU A 339 -37.01 5.24 2.03
CA LEU A 339 -38.09 6.25 2.05
C LEU A 339 -39.37 5.75 1.36
N GLU A 340 -39.24 5.11 0.18
CA GLU A 340 -40.40 4.59 -0.57
C GLU A 340 -41.15 3.47 0.14
N VAL A 341 -40.58 2.89 1.21
CA VAL A 341 -41.20 1.82 2.02
C VAL A 341 -41.71 2.30 3.38
N GLN A 342 -41.64 3.60 3.70
CA GLN A 342 -42.17 4.12 4.96
C GLN A 342 -43.71 4.12 4.98
N ALA A 343 -44.28 3.89 6.17
CA ALA A 343 -45.72 3.85 6.39
C ALA A 343 -46.34 5.25 6.62
N ASP A 344 -45.60 6.18 7.23
CA ASP A 344 -45.94 7.60 7.30
C ASP A 344 -44.94 8.38 6.45
N GLN A 345 -45.30 8.58 5.19
CA GLN A 345 -44.41 9.14 4.20
C GLN A 345 -44.32 10.67 4.27
N VAL A 346 -45.34 11.35 4.79
CA VAL A 346 -45.33 12.82 4.98
C VAL A 346 -44.36 13.19 6.10
N LYS A 347 -44.37 12.43 7.21
CA LYS A 347 -43.40 12.58 8.29
C LYS A 347 -41.98 12.17 7.85
N ALA A 348 -41.86 11.07 7.11
CA ALA A 348 -40.58 10.59 6.60
C ALA A 348 -39.89 11.58 5.65
N GLU A 349 -40.65 12.27 4.78
CA GLU A 349 -40.14 13.31 3.87
C GLU A 349 -39.54 14.50 4.65
N GLN A 350 -40.23 14.98 5.69
CA GLN A 350 -39.75 16.07 6.56
C GLN A 350 -38.49 15.69 7.36
N GLU A 351 -38.44 14.46 7.89
CA GLU A 351 -37.28 13.97 8.64
C GLU A 351 -36.05 13.81 7.73
N ILE A 352 -36.23 13.28 6.52
CA ILE A 352 -35.15 13.19 5.53
C ILE A 352 -34.68 14.58 5.08
N GLU A 353 -35.58 15.55 4.85
CA GLU A 353 -35.17 16.90 4.45
C GLU A 353 -34.26 17.55 5.50
N HIS A 354 -34.56 17.40 6.79
CA HIS A 354 -33.72 17.91 7.86
C HIS A 354 -32.33 17.23 7.91
N ALA A 355 -32.30 15.89 7.85
CA ALA A 355 -31.04 15.15 7.92
C ALA A 355 -30.16 15.31 6.66
N PHE A 356 -30.78 15.38 5.48
CA PHE A 356 -30.07 15.61 4.22
C PHE A 356 -29.56 17.05 4.15
N HIS A 357 -30.23 18.03 4.75
CA HIS A 357 -29.72 19.39 4.86
C HIS A 357 -28.51 19.46 5.78
N ALA A 358 -28.55 18.79 6.95
CA ALA A 358 -27.39 18.69 7.84
C ALA A 358 -26.18 18.04 7.13
N ALA A 359 -26.42 16.96 6.37
CA ALA A 359 -25.41 16.32 5.52
C ALA A 359 -24.88 17.27 4.42
N GLN A 360 -25.76 18.01 3.75
CA GLN A 360 -25.39 19.01 2.73
C GLN A 360 -24.50 20.11 3.31
N LEU A 361 -24.79 20.61 4.52
CA LEU A 361 -23.97 21.59 5.21
C LEU A 361 -22.57 21.04 5.55
N ALA A 362 -22.46 19.79 6.00
CA ALA A 362 -21.18 19.13 6.24
C ALA A 362 -20.36 18.97 4.94
N LEU A 363 -20.99 18.54 3.85
CA LEU A 363 -20.35 18.45 2.53
C LEU A 363 -19.87 19.81 2.03
N LEU A 364 -20.70 20.86 2.13
CA LEU A 364 -20.33 22.22 1.74
C LEU A 364 -19.19 22.79 2.60
N ALA A 365 -19.15 22.48 3.90
CA ALA A 365 -18.05 22.87 4.77
C ALA A 365 -16.75 22.12 4.45
N ALA A 366 -16.83 20.84 4.02
CA ALA A 366 -15.68 20.06 3.57
C ALA A 366 -15.13 20.52 2.22
N VAL A 367 -15.98 20.95 1.27
CA VAL A 367 -15.58 21.57 -0.01
C VAL A 367 -14.85 22.90 0.24
N ASN A 368 -15.43 23.74 1.11
CA ASN A 368 -14.90 25.06 1.44
C ASN A 368 -13.82 25.04 2.54
N ALA A 369 -13.40 23.86 3.00
CA ALA A 369 -12.33 23.74 3.98
C ALA A 369 -11.02 24.29 3.41
N ALA A 370 -10.34 25.13 4.19
CA ALA A 370 -9.14 25.85 3.75
C ALA A 370 -8.09 24.89 3.17
N SER A 371 -7.48 25.27 2.04
CA SER A 371 -6.41 24.49 1.41
C SER A 371 -5.24 24.29 2.37
N GLY A 372 -4.85 23.04 2.57
CA GLY A 372 -3.62 22.66 3.27
C GLY A 372 -2.41 22.77 2.36
N VAL A 373 -1.34 22.07 2.74
CA VAL A 373 -0.05 22.02 2.03
C VAL A 373 -0.24 21.85 0.51
N HIS A 374 0.27 22.84 -0.24
CA HIS A 374 0.21 22.93 -1.72
C HIS A 374 -1.20 22.77 -2.35
N GLY A 375 -2.29 22.91 -1.58
CA GLY A 375 -3.66 22.72 -2.07
C GLY A 375 -4.01 21.29 -2.49
N ILE A 376 -3.24 20.30 -2.01
CA ILE A 376 -3.42 18.86 -2.27
C ILE A 376 -4.46 18.29 -1.28
N VAL A 377 -4.29 18.60 0.00
CA VAL A 377 -5.23 18.27 1.10
C VAL A 377 -5.93 19.54 1.58
N SER A 378 -6.98 19.40 2.40
CA SER A 378 -7.60 20.49 3.15
C SER A 378 -7.12 20.47 4.62
N GLN A 379 -7.15 21.62 5.29
CA GLN A 379 -6.81 21.74 6.70
C GLN A 379 -7.88 21.09 7.59
N LYS A 380 -7.46 20.37 8.65
CA LYS A 380 -8.37 19.84 9.66
C LYS A 380 -8.85 20.97 10.58
N THR A 381 -10.16 21.10 10.76
CA THR A 381 -10.76 22.14 11.62
C THR A 381 -11.90 21.56 12.45
N ALA A 382 -12.07 22.06 13.69
CA ALA A 382 -13.11 21.59 14.60
C ALA A 382 -14.52 21.75 13.97
N ARG A 383 -14.82 22.94 13.42
CA ARG A 383 -16.09 23.28 12.77
C ARG A 383 -16.54 22.29 11.68
N VAL A 384 -15.64 21.78 10.85
CA VAL A 384 -16.03 20.81 9.81
C VAL A 384 -16.32 19.44 10.44
N SER A 385 -15.53 19.01 11.43
CA SER A 385 -15.82 17.78 12.18
C SER A 385 -17.11 17.86 13.00
N GLU A 386 -17.41 19.01 13.62
CA GLU A 386 -18.68 19.28 14.32
C GLU A 386 -19.88 19.15 13.38
N LEU A 387 -19.78 19.68 12.15
CA LEU A 387 -20.84 19.54 11.14
C LEU A 387 -21.02 18.08 10.68
N PHE A 388 -19.95 17.29 10.58
CA PHE A 388 -20.07 15.85 10.32
C PHE A 388 -20.72 15.10 11.49
N VAL A 389 -20.43 15.45 12.75
CA VAL A 389 -21.09 14.88 13.93
C VAL A 389 -22.57 15.28 13.98
N ALA A 390 -22.91 16.53 13.64
CA ALA A 390 -24.29 16.99 13.54
C ALA A 390 -25.07 16.25 12.43
N ALA A 391 -24.48 16.10 11.25
CA ALA A 391 -25.05 15.31 10.16
C ALA A 391 -25.25 13.84 10.56
N GLN A 392 -24.25 13.20 11.18
CA GLN A 392 -24.36 11.84 11.70
C GLN A 392 -25.49 11.71 12.74
N SER A 393 -25.65 12.69 13.63
CA SER A 393 -26.71 12.70 14.65
C SER A 393 -28.12 12.85 14.05
N ALA A 394 -28.27 13.69 13.02
CA ALA A 394 -29.53 13.83 12.30
C ALA A 394 -29.88 12.56 11.51
N LEU A 395 -28.90 11.96 10.82
CA LEU A 395 -29.06 10.70 10.10
C LEU A 395 -29.44 9.55 11.04
N HIS A 396 -28.79 9.41 12.20
CA HIS A 396 -29.18 8.43 13.23
C HIS A 396 -30.65 8.57 13.63
N SER A 397 -31.13 9.81 13.76
CA SER A 397 -32.53 10.08 14.13
C SER A 397 -33.50 9.56 13.06
N CYS A 398 -33.18 9.70 11.77
CA CYS A 398 -33.93 9.06 10.69
C CYS A 398 -33.84 7.53 10.74
N PHE A 399 -32.66 6.95 10.94
CA PHE A 399 -32.50 5.48 11.07
C PHE A 399 -33.34 4.89 12.22
N VAL A 400 -33.47 5.62 13.34
CA VAL A 400 -34.36 5.26 14.46
C VAL A 400 -35.83 5.36 14.07
N SER A 401 -36.26 6.49 13.49
CA SER A 401 -37.67 6.74 13.11
C SER A 401 -38.15 5.75 12.04
N PHE A 402 -37.31 5.47 11.04
CA PHE A 402 -37.58 4.56 9.92
C PHE A 402 -37.49 3.07 10.32
N LYS A 403 -37.26 2.79 11.61
CA LYS A 403 -37.15 1.44 12.22
C LYS A 403 -36.01 0.56 11.66
N ILE A 404 -35.03 1.15 10.98
CA ILE A 404 -33.82 0.47 10.48
C ILE A 404 -32.61 0.62 11.41
N ARG A 405 -32.85 0.97 12.69
CA ARG A 405 -31.82 1.25 13.71
C ARG A 405 -30.76 0.14 13.84
N GLU A 406 -31.12 -1.12 13.59
CA GLU A 406 -30.19 -2.24 13.64
C GLU A 406 -28.99 -2.06 12.69
N GLN A 407 -29.22 -1.44 11.52
CA GLN A 407 -28.18 -1.09 10.55
C GLN A 407 -27.27 0.05 11.02
N TRP A 408 -27.69 0.86 12.01
CA TRP A 408 -26.92 2.03 12.46
C TRP A 408 -25.52 1.63 12.95
N SER A 409 -25.40 0.52 13.66
CA SER A 409 -24.12 0.02 14.17
C SER A 409 -23.08 -0.19 13.08
N GLN A 410 -23.50 -0.66 11.90
CA GLN A 410 -22.64 -0.79 10.72
C GLN A 410 -22.25 0.58 10.13
N TRP A 411 -23.21 1.51 10.02
CA TRP A 411 -22.96 2.86 9.49
C TRP A 411 -22.06 3.69 10.41
N GLU A 412 -22.21 3.55 11.73
CA GLU A 412 -21.36 4.15 12.75
C GLU A 412 -19.93 3.59 12.68
N ALA A 413 -19.76 2.27 12.60
CA ALA A 413 -18.47 1.63 12.39
C ALA A 413 -17.81 2.05 11.05
N MET A 414 -18.60 2.18 9.98
CA MET A 414 -18.12 2.69 8.69
C MET A 414 -17.69 4.16 8.78
N MET A 415 -18.39 5.01 9.52
CA MET A 415 -18.03 6.42 9.75
C MET A 415 -16.78 6.55 10.62
N THR A 416 -16.64 5.75 11.68
CA THR A 416 -15.40 5.66 12.48
C THR A 416 -14.21 5.21 11.61
N SER A 417 -14.41 4.18 10.77
CA SER A 417 -13.41 3.70 9.81
C SER A 417 -13.07 4.74 8.73
N ALA A 418 -14.03 5.54 8.29
CA ALA A 418 -13.84 6.63 7.35
C ALA A 418 -13.00 7.78 7.96
N THR A 419 -13.37 8.24 9.16
CA THR A 419 -12.61 9.24 9.92
C THR A 419 -11.18 8.77 10.21
N LYS A 420 -10.99 7.47 10.51
CA LYS A 420 -9.66 6.87 10.67
C LYS A 420 -8.87 6.84 9.35
N ARG A 421 -9.46 6.41 8.22
CA ARG A 421 -8.81 6.43 6.90
C ARG A 421 -8.38 7.83 6.47
N ASP A 422 -9.27 8.81 6.60
CA ASP A 422 -8.99 10.22 6.30
C ASP A 422 -7.82 10.76 7.15
N ALA A 423 -7.72 10.35 8.42
CA ALA A 423 -6.60 10.71 9.30
C ALA A 423 -5.29 9.96 8.96
N GLU A 424 -5.35 8.67 8.64
CA GLU A 424 -4.19 7.89 8.18
C GLU A 424 -3.60 8.45 6.89
N HIS A 425 -4.44 8.76 5.89
CA HIS A 425 -3.99 9.30 4.60
C HIS A 425 -3.39 10.71 4.76
N LEU A 426 -3.90 11.53 5.68
CA LEU A 426 -3.29 12.81 6.02
C LEU A 426 -1.92 12.64 6.69
N ALA A 427 -1.81 11.78 7.72
CA ALA A 427 -0.55 11.57 8.42
C ALA A 427 0.55 10.95 7.53
N LEU A 428 0.18 10.05 6.61
CA LEU A 428 1.09 9.50 5.60
C LEU A 428 1.54 10.56 4.59
N PHE A 429 0.65 11.45 4.17
CA PHE A 429 0.97 12.59 3.30
C PHE A 429 1.91 13.58 4.01
N GLU A 430 1.60 13.98 5.25
CA GLU A 430 2.43 14.90 6.05
C GLU A 430 3.83 14.34 6.27
N LYS A 431 3.95 13.03 6.59
CA LYS A 431 5.25 12.34 6.66
C LYS A 431 6.00 12.41 5.33
N ARG A 432 5.35 12.15 4.19
CA ARG A 432 6.01 12.17 2.87
C ARG A 432 6.47 13.58 2.49
N VAL A 433 5.64 14.60 2.74
CA VAL A 433 6.02 16.01 2.55
C VAL A 433 7.25 16.36 3.38
N HIS A 434 7.27 15.98 4.66
CA HIS A 434 8.40 16.26 5.53
C HIS A 434 9.69 15.62 5.01
N MET A 435 9.66 14.32 4.64
CA MET A 435 10.81 13.62 4.05
C MET A 435 11.30 14.25 2.75
N VAL A 436 10.40 14.65 1.85
CA VAL A 436 10.78 15.34 0.61
C VAL A 436 11.39 16.73 0.90
N SER A 437 10.90 17.44 1.93
CA SER A 437 11.44 18.74 2.32
C SER A 437 12.83 18.68 2.97
N THR A 438 13.13 17.62 3.73
CA THR A 438 14.46 17.44 4.36
C THR A 438 15.49 16.88 3.39
N VAL A 439 15.11 16.02 2.43
CA VAL A 439 16.02 15.57 1.36
C VAL A 439 16.36 16.70 0.37
N ALA A 440 15.50 17.72 0.24
CA ALA A 440 15.75 18.89 -0.61
C ALA A 440 16.62 19.99 0.04
N SER A 441 17.14 19.78 1.26
CA SER A 441 18.02 20.72 1.96
C SER A 441 19.46 20.21 2.13
N TRP A 442 19.86 19.24 1.30
CA TRP A 442 21.20 18.66 1.15
C TRP A 442 21.61 18.67 -0.34
#